data_AF-A0A8W8P0X9-F1
#
_entry.id   AF-A0A8W8P0X9-F1
#
_cell.length_a   1.000
_cell.length_b   1.000
_cell.length_c   1.000
_cell.angle_alpha   90.00
_cell.angle_beta   90.00
_cell.angle_gamma   90.00
#
_symmetry.space_group_name_H-M   'P 1'
#
loop_
_entity.id
_entity.type
_entity.pdbx_description
1 polymer ?
#
loop_
_entity_poly.entity_id
_entity_poly.type
_entity_poly.pdbx_seq_one_letter_code
_entity_poly.pdbx_strand_id
1 'polypeptide(L)'
;FLGYIDKIGVAYNDPTIASGYGAYIAAPLLRDAFEANPKMSLAEAEKKIDECMKVLYYRDARSLNKYEVAIVTKDGTMIKSPIVSETNWEVAHMIK
;
A
#
# COMPACT_ATOMS: atom_id res chain seq x y z
N PHE A 1 7.74 14.90 3.50
CA PHE A 1 8.94 14.34 2.84
C PHE A 1 8.74 12.84 2.77
N LEU A 2 8.96 12.23 1.59
CA LEU A 2 8.87 10.79 1.38
C LEU A 2 9.95 10.43 0.34
N GLY A 3 10.92 9.62 0.74
CA GLY A 3 12.12 9.32 -0.05
C GLY A 3 12.32 7.82 -0.26
N TYR A 4 12.92 7.49 -1.40
CA TYR A 4 13.31 6.13 -1.79
C TYR A 4 14.83 6.04 -1.92
N ILE A 5 15.40 4.90 -1.54
CA ILE A 5 16.79 4.53 -1.82
C ILE A 5 16.82 3.04 -2.21
N ASP A 6 17.52 2.69 -3.29
CA ASP A 6 17.76 1.29 -3.64
C ASP A 6 19.15 0.78 -3.22
N LYS A 7 19.39 -0.51 -3.48
CA LYS A 7 20.64 -1.20 -3.12
C LYS A 7 21.90 -0.70 -3.84
N ILE A 8 21.77 0.07 -4.93
CA ILE A 8 22.91 0.61 -5.69
C ILE A 8 23.06 2.13 -5.50
N GLY A 9 22.23 2.74 -4.65
CA GLY A 9 22.33 4.15 -4.28
C GLY A 9 21.49 5.10 -5.14
N VAL A 10 20.55 4.59 -5.95
CA VAL A 10 19.57 5.47 -6.61
C VAL A 10 18.65 6.03 -5.54
N ALA A 11 18.59 7.36 -5.47
CA ALA A 11 17.78 8.08 -4.49
C ALA A 11 16.89 9.12 -5.17
N TYR A 12 15.62 9.18 -4.77
CA TYR A 12 14.66 10.18 -5.23
C TYR A 12 13.55 10.39 -4.20
N ASN A 13 12.72 11.41 -4.43
CA ASN A 13 11.51 11.68 -3.65
C ASN A 13 10.29 11.60 -4.58
N ASP A 14 9.19 11.04 -4.08
CA ASP A 14 7.92 10.92 -4.81
C ASP A 14 6.77 10.97 -3.79
N PRO A 15 5.61 11.58 -4.10
CA PRO A 15 4.40 11.50 -3.26
C PRO A 15 3.92 10.07 -2.96
N THR A 16 4.24 9.09 -3.82
CA THR A 16 3.87 7.68 -3.62
C THR A 16 5.05 6.76 -3.90
N ILE A 17 5.32 5.81 -3.02
CA ILE A 17 6.46 4.89 -3.14
C ILE A 17 6.00 3.47 -2.81
N ALA A 18 6.46 2.50 -3.61
CA ALA A 18 6.35 1.09 -3.29
C ALA A 18 7.66 0.37 -3.68
N SER A 19 8.09 -0.58 -2.86
CA SER A 19 9.31 -1.37 -3.10
C SER A 19 8.99 -2.80 -3.55
N GLY A 20 9.99 -3.50 -4.08
CA GLY A 20 9.88 -4.93 -4.42
C GLY A 20 8.75 -5.19 -5.42
N TYR A 21 7.95 -6.23 -5.18
CA TYR A 21 6.81 -6.57 -6.05
C TYR A 21 5.71 -5.48 -6.04
N GLY A 22 5.63 -4.71 -4.94
CA GLY A 22 4.73 -3.56 -4.81
C GLY A 22 4.97 -2.46 -5.84
N ALA A 23 6.19 -2.31 -6.34
CA ALA A 23 6.51 -1.33 -7.39
C ALA A 23 5.76 -1.59 -8.70
N TYR A 24 5.35 -2.83 -8.96
CA TYR A 24 4.65 -3.21 -10.19
C TYR A 24 3.13 -3.29 -10.02
N ILE A 25 2.65 -3.57 -8.81
CA ILE A 25 1.22 -3.79 -8.53
C ILE A 25 0.59 -2.64 -7.75
N ALA A 26 1.21 -2.23 -6.65
CA ALA A 26 0.64 -1.20 -5.77
C ALA A 26 0.95 0.22 -6.26
N ALA A 27 2.12 0.45 -6.87
CA ALA A 27 2.51 1.80 -7.31
C ALA A 27 1.52 2.45 -8.29
N PRO A 28 0.96 1.74 -9.31
CA PRO A 28 -0.08 2.32 -10.16
C PRO A 28 -1.34 2.70 -9.38
N LEU A 29 -1.81 1.84 -8.47
CA LEU A 29 -3.01 2.11 -7.65
C LEU A 29 -2.84 3.33 -6.74
N LEU A 30 -1.63 3.48 -6.17
CA LEU A 30 -1.29 4.63 -5.33
C LEU A 30 -1.19 5.91 -6.16
N ARG A 31 -0.57 5.84 -7.34
CA ARG A 31 -0.42 6.99 -8.25
C ARG A 31 -1.77 7.49 -8.74
N ASP A 32 -2.64 6.59 -9.20
CA ASP A 32 -3.99 6.92 -9.65
C ASP A 32 -4.79 7.61 -8.54
N ALA A 33 -4.69 7.11 -7.30
CA ALA A 33 -5.37 7.70 -6.15
C ALA A 33 -4.82 9.09 -5.80
N PHE A 34 -3.50 9.26 -5.85
CA PHE A 34 -2.85 10.53 -5.57
C PHE A 34 -3.14 11.58 -6.66
N GLU A 35 -3.11 11.20 -7.94
CA GLU A 35 -3.45 12.09 -9.06
C GLU A 35 -4.91 12.55 -8.99
N ALA A 36 -5.83 11.66 -8.60
CA ALA A 36 -7.23 12.00 -8.41
C ALA A 36 -7.48 12.91 -7.20
N ASN A 37 -6.77 12.69 -6.08
CA ASN A 37 -6.87 13.52 -4.88
C ASN A 37 -5.50 13.68 -4.19
N PRO A 38 -4.73 14.73 -4.51
CA PRO A 38 -3.43 14.97 -3.87
C PRO A 38 -3.52 15.33 -2.38
N LYS A 39 -4.72 15.66 -1.87
CA LYS A 39 -4.97 16.08 -0.48
C LYS A 39 -5.87 15.09 0.25
N MET A 40 -5.66 13.79 0.02
CA MET A 40 -6.34 12.72 0.75
C MET A 40 -6.26 12.96 2.27
N SER A 41 -7.39 12.75 2.93
CA SER A 41 -7.46 12.62 4.37
C SER A 41 -6.73 11.35 4.82
N LEU A 42 -6.40 11.29 6.12
CA LEU A 42 -5.79 10.09 6.71
C LEU A 42 -6.63 8.83 6.43
N ALA A 43 -7.94 8.91 6.61
CA ALA A 43 -8.84 7.77 6.41
C ALA A 43 -8.86 7.29 4.94
N GLU A 44 -8.81 8.21 3.98
CA GLU A 44 -8.75 7.85 2.55
C GLU A 44 -7.41 7.19 2.19
N ALA A 45 -6.30 7.73 2.71
CA ALA A 45 -4.98 7.16 2.51
C ALA A 45 -4.87 5.75 3.13
N GLU A 46 -5.34 5.58 4.36
CA GLU A 46 -5.36 4.27 5.03
C GLU A 46 -6.20 3.24 4.29
N LYS A 47 -7.38 3.63 3.82
CA LYS A 47 -8.23 2.77 2.98
C LYS A 47 -7.51 2.37 1.70
N LYS A 48 -6.84 3.31 1.03
CA LYS A 48 -6.09 3.03 -0.20
C LYS A 48 -4.91 2.08 0.05
N ILE A 49 -4.24 2.21 1.20
CA ILE A 49 -3.18 1.30 1.62
C ILE A 49 -3.74 -0.11 1.85
N ASP A 50 -4.87 -0.27 2.54
CA ASP A 50 -5.53 -1.58 2.73
C ASP A 50 -5.92 -2.22 1.38
N GLU A 51 -6.48 -1.44 0.45
CA GLU A 51 -6.76 -1.92 -0.92
C GLU A 51 -5.50 -2.43 -1.62
N CYS A 52 -4.38 -1.71 -1.53
CA CYS A 52 -3.11 -2.13 -2.12
C CYS A 52 -2.57 -3.42 -1.46
N MET A 53 -2.62 -3.50 -0.13
CA MET A 53 -2.16 -4.68 0.62
C MET A 53 -2.99 -5.92 0.28
N LYS A 54 -4.31 -5.75 0.11
CA LYS A 54 -5.22 -6.81 -0.32
C LYS A 54 -4.88 -7.34 -1.72
N VAL A 55 -4.61 -6.45 -2.68
CA VAL A 55 -4.20 -6.85 -4.03
C VAL A 55 -2.84 -7.58 -4.01
N LEU A 56 -1.89 -7.09 -3.21
CA LEU A 56 -0.61 -7.78 -3.03
C LEU A 56 -0.82 -9.16 -2.40
N TYR A 57 -1.70 -9.29 -1.40
CA TYR A 57 -2.01 -10.58 -0.79
C TYR A 57 -2.55 -11.60 -1.80
N TYR A 58 -3.39 -11.16 -2.74
CA TYR A 58 -3.91 -12.05 -3.78
C TYR A 58 -2.91 -12.45 -4.86
N ARG A 59 -1.85 -11.66 -5.09
CA ARG A 59 -0.98 -11.80 -6.28
C ARG A 59 0.46 -12.15 -5.96
N ASP A 60 0.97 -11.78 -4.79
CA ASP A 60 2.33 -12.10 -4.35
C ASP A 60 2.31 -13.33 -3.43
N ALA A 61 2.81 -14.46 -3.93
CA ALA A 61 2.88 -15.73 -3.19
C ALA A 61 3.84 -15.70 -1.98
N ARG A 62 4.60 -14.62 -1.77
CA ARG A 62 5.48 -14.42 -0.60
C ARG A 62 4.89 -13.46 0.42
N SER A 63 3.71 -12.91 0.16
CA SER A 63 3.02 -12.01 1.07
C SER A 63 2.31 -12.76 2.19
N LEU A 64 1.93 -12.02 3.24
CA LEU A 64 1.15 -12.51 4.38
C LEU A 64 0.01 -11.54 4.64
N ASN A 65 -1.21 -12.05 4.91
CA ASN A 65 -2.35 -11.21 5.29
C ASN A 65 -2.27 -10.77 6.76
N LYS A 66 -1.17 -10.10 7.09
CA LYS A 66 -0.91 -9.47 8.38
C LYS A 66 0.16 -8.41 8.17
N TYR A 67 -0.20 -7.14 8.39
CA TYR A 67 0.71 -6.03 8.17
C TYR A 67 0.52 -4.92 9.21
N GLU A 68 1.42 -3.94 9.18
CA GLU A 68 1.43 -2.81 10.08
C GLU A 68 1.36 -1.51 9.27
N VAL A 69 0.73 -0.49 9.83
CA VAL A 69 0.66 0.84 9.23
C VAL A 69 1.25 1.85 10.21
N ALA A 70 2.36 2.48 9.82
CA ALA A 70 2.98 3.56 10.57
C ALA A 70 2.59 4.91 9.95
N ILE A 71 2.07 5.82 10.78
CA ILE A 71 1.60 7.14 10.36
C ILE A 71 2.43 8.20 11.07
N VAL A 72 2.92 9.17 10.31
CA VAL A 72 3.71 10.29 10.81
C VAL A 72 2.94 11.58 10.60
N THR A 73 2.66 12.30 11.69
CA THR A 73 1.97 13.60 11.69
C THR A 73 2.84 14.66 12.36
N LYS A 74 2.36 15.91 12.44
CA LYS A 74 3.04 16.98 13.19
C LYS A 74 3.10 16.70 14.69
N ASP A 75 2.13 15.96 15.21
CA ASP A 75 1.99 15.68 16.65
C ASP A 75 2.80 14.45 17.09
N GLY A 76 3.37 13.71 16.14
CA GLY A 76 4.21 12.54 16.38
C GLY A 76 3.92 11.38 15.45
N THR A 77 4.34 10.19 15.88
CA THR A 77 4.22 8.94 15.14
C THR A 77 3.27 7.98 15.83
N MET A 78 2.51 7.23 15.05
CA MET A 78 1.62 6.18 15.54
C MET A 78 1.78 4.91 14.69
N ILE A 79 1.69 3.75 15.32
CA ILE A 79 1.75 2.45 14.65
C ILE A 79 0.44 1.72 14.91
N LYS A 80 -0.22 1.28 13.85
CA LYS A 80 -1.39 0.40 13.88
C LYS A 80 -0.93 -1.01 13.51
N SER A 81 -0.99 -1.94 14.45
CA SER A 81 -0.60 -3.33 14.26
C SER A 81 -1.29 -4.26 15.28
N PRO A 82 -1.66 -5.50 14.92
CA PRO A 82 -1.65 -6.05 13.56
C PRO A 82 -2.95 -5.73 12.80
N ILE A 83 -2.83 -5.46 11.49
CA ILE A 83 -3.99 -5.32 10.59
C ILE A 83 -4.08 -6.58 9.72
N VAL A 84 -5.31 -7.06 9.55
CA VAL A 84 -5.66 -8.17 8.64
C VAL A 84 -6.71 -7.62 7.69
N SER A 85 -6.43 -7.66 6.38
CA SER A 85 -7.41 -7.23 5.38
C SER A 85 -8.51 -8.27 5.22
N GLU A 86 -9.74 -7.82 5.13
CA GLU A 86 -10.87 -8.69 4.74
C GLU A 86 -10.67 -9.16 3.31
N THR A 87 -10.90 -10.45 3.00
CA THR A 87 -10.71 -11.01 1.65
C THR A 87 -12.01 -11.55 1.07
N ASN A 88 -12.10 -11.63 -0.26
CA ASN A 88 -13.26 -12.12 -1.00
C ASN A 88 -12.76 -13.11 -2.06
N TRP A 89 -13.35 -14.30 -2.07
CA TRP A 89 -13.04 -15.42 -2.98
C TRP A 89 -14.25 -15.89 -3.77
N GLU A 90 -15.30 -15.07 -3.91
CA GLU A 90 -16.54 -15.44 -4.62
C GLU A 90 -16.29 -15.82 -6.08
N VAL A 91 -15.24 -15.27 -6.70
CA VAL A 91 -14.78 -15.62 -8.05
C VAL A 91 -14.47 -17.12 -8.20
N ALA A 92 -14.12 -17.83 -7.12
CA ALA A 92 -13.86 -19.27 -7.15
C ALA A 92 -15.09 -20.09 -7.61
N HIS A 93 -16.30 -19.57 -7.43
CA HIS A 93 -17.54 -20.22 -7.87
C HIS A 93 -17.90 -19.93 -9.33
N MET A 94 -17.17 -19.04 -10.01
CA MET A 94 -17.46 -18.65 -11.40
C MET A 94 -16.88 -19.62 -12.44
N ILE A 95 -15.98 -20.53 -12.02
CA ILE A 95 -15.39 -21.54 -12.87
C ILE A 95 -16.14 -22.86 -12.63
N LYS A 96 -16.75 -23.42 -13.68
CA LYS A 96 -17.38 -24.75 -13.69
C LYS A 96 -16.49 -25.77 -14.36
#